data_AF-A0A8T5KUX3-F1
#
_entry.id   AF-A0A8T5KUX3-F1
#
_cell.length_a   1.000
_cell.length_b   1.000
_cell.length_c   1.000
_cell.angle_alpha   90.00
_cell.angle_beta   90.00
_cell.angle_gamma   90.00
#
_symmetry.space_group_name_H-M   'P 1'
#
loop_
_entity.id
_entity.type
_entity.pdbx_description
1 polymer ?
#
loop_
_entity_poly.entity_id
_entity_poly.type
_entity_poly.pdbx_seq_one_letter_code
_entity_poly.pdbx_strand_id
1 'polypeptide(L)'
;MVKKKILAIDLVLLVGTAAAVFGMFWYLTYSQVAFSPVGDVDKVLFDFSKDSELFISSDRIFTSLEKINLENGLVIPLEEGNYYLKIQTGTVSKIMKFDILEDVKLKVVDFGESYGIVNAEDVLLNVQVNDPDGNYVKSVLLGGGND
;
A
#
# COMPACT_ATOMS: atom_id res chain seq x y z
N MET A 1 45.31 -30.78 -9.58
CA MET A 1 43.95 -30.63 -10.17
C MET A 1 42.84 -30.59 -9.13
N VAL A 2 42.83 -31.48 -8.12
CA VAL A 2 41.76 -31.58 -7.12
C VAL A 2 41.53 -30.30 -6.30
N LYS A 3 42.61 -29.65 -5.80
CA LYS A 3 42.49 -28.39 -5.04
C LYS A 3 41.82 -27.25 -5.82
N LYS A 4 42.05 -27.12 -7.13
CA LYS A 4 41.42 -26.08 -7.97
C LYS A 4 39.91 -26.30 -8.13
N LYS A 5 39.46 -27.57 -8.16
CA LYS A 5 38.03 -27.91 -8.23
C LYS A 5 37.31 -27.63 -6.91
N ILE A 6 37.94 -27.93 -5.78
CA ILE A 6 37.40 -27.62 -4.43
C ILE A 6 37.25 -26.10 -4.27
N LEU A 7 38.28 -25.33 -4.63
CA LEU A 7 38.26 -23.86 -4.53
C LEU A 7 37.18 -23.22 -5.43
N ALA A 8 36.89 -23.81 -6.59
CA ALA A 8 35.82 -23.34 -7.47
C ALA A 8 34.43 -23.64 -6.90
N ILE A 9 34.25 -24.81 -6.27
CA ILE A 9 32.98 -25.19 -5.62
C ILE A 9 32.71 -24.28 -4.42
N ASP A 10 33.72 -24.03 -3.59
CA ASP A 10 33.60 -23.13 -2.43
C ASP A 10 33.25 -21.70 -2.86
N LEU A 11 33.83 -21.21 -3.96
CA LEU A 11 33.52 -19.90 -4.52
C LEU A 11 32.05 -19.82 -4.99
N VAL A 12 31.58 -20.85 -5.69
CA VAL A 12 30.19 -20.90 -6.19
C VAL A 12 29.20 -20.98 -5.02
N LEU A 13 29.51 -21.76 -3.98
CA LEU A 13 28.70 -21.83 -2.77
C LEU A 13 28.65 -20.48 -2.05
N LEU A 14 29.79 -19.80 -1.93
CA LEU A 14 29.86 -18.51 -1.23
C LEU A 14 29.10 -17.41 -1.99
N VAL A 15 29.27 -17.32 -3.31
CA VAL A 15 28.55 -16.36 -4.16
C VAL A 15 27.06 -16.68 -4.22
N GLY A 16 26.69 -17.96 -4.36
CA GLY A 16 25.30 -18.40 -4.39
C GLY A 16 24.58 -18.12 -3.07
N THR A 17 25.25 -18.37 -1.93
CA THR A 17 24.70 -18.08 -0.61
C THR A 17 24.54 -16.57 -0.39
N ALA A 18 25.54 -15.77 -0.77
CA ALA A 18 25.45 -14.31 -0.68
C ALA A 18 24.29 -13.78 -1.55
N ALA A 19 24.15 -14.25 -2.79
CA ALA A 19 23.06 -13.85 -3.67
C ALA A 19 21.69 -14.26 -3.12
N ALA A 20 21.57 -15.46 -2.53
CA ALA A 20 20.35 -15.92 -1.89
C ALA A 20 19.97 -15.05 -0.68
N VAL A 21 20.95 -14.70 0.16
CA VAL A 21 20.73 -13.81 1.32
C VAL A 21 20.31 -12.42 0.86
N PHE A 22 21.00 -11.83 -0.13
CA PHE A 22 20.61 -10.55 -0.71
C PHE A 22 19.20 -10.60 -1.34
N GLY A 23 18.88 -11.68 -2.05
CA GLY A 23 17.55 -11.89 -2.62
C GLY A 23 16.46 -12.02 -1.54
N MET A 24 16.77 -12.64 -0.40
CA MET A 24 15.86 -12.75 0.74
C MET A 24 15.63 -11.39 1.41
N PHE A 25 16.69 -10.59 1.62
CA PHE A 25 16.53 -9.21 2.11
C PHE A 25 15.73 -8.35 1.14
N TRP A 26 15.99 -8.45 -0.17
CA TRP A 26 15.22 -7.76 -1.19
C TRP A 26 13.75 -8.17 -1.15
N TYR A 27 13.46 -9.48 -1.11
CA TYR A 27 12.08 -9.98 -1.01
C TYR A 27 11.38 -9.45 0.25
N LEU A 28 12.03 -9.49 1.41
CA LEU A 28 11.44 -9.02 2.66
C LEU A 28 11.19 -7.51 2.66
N THR A 29 12.12 -6.70 2.17
CA THR A 29 11.95 -5.24 2.10
C THR A 29 10.86 -4.83 1.10
N TYR A 30 10.76 -5.50 -0.05
CA TYR A 30 9.72 -5.20 -1.05
C TYR A 30 8.36 -5.82 -0.71
N SER A 31 8.35 -6.95 0.01
CA SER A 31 7.12 -7.61 0.47
C SER A 31 6.49 -6.93 1.68
N GLN A 32 7.24 -6.10 2.42
CA GLN A 32 6.73 -5.37 3.59
C GLN A 32 5.89 -4.13 3.23
N VAL A 33 5.81 -3.75 1.95
CA VAL A 33 4.68 -2.94 1.48
C VAL A 33 3.46 -3.86 1.31
N ALA A 34 3.09 -4.52 2.41
CA ALA A 34 2.02 -5.47 2.48
C ALA A 34 0.70 -4.71 2.58
N PHE A 35 0.12 -4.39 1.43
CA PHE A 35 -1.26 -3.91 1.38
C PHE A 35 -2.19 -5.09 1.57
N SER A 36 -2.53 -5.42 2.81
CA SER A 36 -3.67 -6.30 3.03
C SER A 36 -4.92 -5.44 3.15
N PRO A 37 -5.99 -5.65 2.34
CA PRO A 37 -7.32 -5.52 2.93
C PRO A 37 -7.29 -6.25 4.27
N VAL A 38 -7.59 -5.55 5.35
CA VAL A 38 -7.75 -6.23 6.63
C VAL A 38 -9.10 -6.96 6.54
N GLY A 39 -9.06 -8.21 6.10
CA GLY A 39 -10.17 -9.14 6.32
C GLY A 39 -10.38 -9.26 7.82
N ASP A 40 -11.64 -9.09 8.25
CA ASP A 40 -12.16 -9.01 9.63
C ASP A 40 -12.23 -7.62 10.29
N VAL A 41 -11.76 -6.56 9.66
CA VAL A 41 -12.08 -5.19 10.11
C VAL A 41 -12.78 -4.48 8.97
N ASP A 42 -14.11 -4.54 8.96
CA ASP A 42 -15.04 -3.94 7.97
C ASP A 42 -14.88 -2.42 7.77
N LYS A 43 -13.82 -1.80 8.30
CA LYS A 43 -13.62 -0.36 8.37
C LYS A 43 -12.33 0.13 7.71
N VAL A 44 -11.36 -0.74 7.38
CA VAL A 44 -10.03 -0.32 6.88
C VAL A 44 -9.86 -0.60 5.38
N LEU A 45 -9.74 0.48 4.59
CA LEU A 45 -9.49 0.47 3.15
C LEU A 45 -8.09 -0.04 2.80
N PHE A 46 -7.10 0.55 3.46
CA PHE A 46 -5.68 0.33 3.24
C PHE A 46 -4.92 0.55 4.54
N ASP A 47 -3.88 -0.25 4.77
CA ASP A 47 -2.88 -0.04 5.81
C ASP A 47 -1.52 0.21 5.15
N PHE A 48 -0.70 1.06 5.76
CA PHE A 48 0.64 1.38 5.28
C PHE A 48 1.53 1.92 6.39
N SER A 49 2.84 1.73 6.25
CA SER A 49 3.83 2.14 7.24
C SER A 49 3.88 3.66 7.42
N LYS A 50 4.16 4.12 8.65
CA LYS A 50 4.22 5.55 9.02
C LYS A 50 5.32 6.35 8.32
N ASP A 51 6.34 5.68 7.80
CA ASP A 51 7.41 6.28 7.01
C ASP A 51 7.01 6.52 5.54
N SER A 52 5.77 6.20 5.18
CA SER A 52 5.26 6.31 3.82
C SER A 52 4.51 7.63 3.60
N GLU A 53 4.60 8.17 2.40
CA GLU A 53 3.83 9.31 1.94
C GLU A 53 2.57 8.83 1.20
N LEU A 54 1.42 9.42 1.51
CA LEU A 54 0.15 9.16 0.85
C LEU A 54 -0.20 10.28 -0.13
N PHE A 55 -0.60 9.90 -1.34
CA PHE A 55 -1.10 10.80 -2.36
C PHE A 55 -2.44 10.28 -2.88
N ILE A 56 -3.42 11.17 -3.00
CA ILE A 56 -4.71 10.88 -3.62
C ILE A 56 -4.91 11.90 -4.74
N SER A 57 -5.28 11.43 -5.93
CA SER A 57 -5.53 12.30 -7.08
C SER A 57 -6.57 11.69 -8.01
N SER A 58 -7.31 12.52 -8.74
CA SER A 58 -8.15 12.07 -9.85
C SER A 58 -7.34 11.73 -11.12
N ASP A 59 -6.03 12.03 -11.12
CA ASP A 59 -5.13 11.78 -12.24
C ASP A 59 -4.09 10.70 -11.89
N ARG A 60 -3.93 9.71 -12.78
CA ARG A 60 -3.02 8.56 -12.62
C ARG A 60 -1.56 8.97 -12.51
N ILE A 61 -1.17 10.06 -13.16
CA ILE A 61 0.21 10.56 -13.14
C ILE A 61 0.46 11.55 -12.01
N PHE A 62 -0.55 11.80 -11.16
CA PHE A 62 -0.47 12.69 -10.01
C PHE A 62 0.13 14.05 -10.37
N THR A 63 -0.42 14.74 -11.39
CA THR A 63 0.10 16.06 -11.81
C THR A 63 -0.13 17.16 -10.78
N SER A 64 -1.19 17.05 -9.98
CA SER A 64 -1.46 17.94 -8.84
C SER A 64 -1.14 17.19 -7.54
N LEU A 65 0.12 17.24 -7.12
CA LEU A 65 0.56 16.69 -5.83
C LEU A 65 0.36 17.74 -4.75
N GLU A 66 -0.77 17.68 -4.04
CA GLU A 66 -0.82 18.28 -2.72
C GLU A 66 -0.28 17.25 -1.73
N LYS A 67 0.88 17.54 -1.13
CA LYS A 67 1.48 16.65 -0.14
C LYS A 67 0.61 16.69 1.11
N ILE A 68 -0.11 15.61 1.35
CA ILE A 68 -0.93 15.43 2.55
C ILE A 68 0.02 15.06 3.69
N ASN A 69 0.16 15.94 4.69
CA ASN A 69 0.82 15.57 5.93
C ASN A 69 -0.11 14.60 6.68
N LEU A 70 0.32 13.35 6.79
CA LEU A 70 -0.42 12.31 7.45
C LEU A 70 -0.41 12.55 8.96
N GLU A 71 -1.57 12.86 9.51
CA GLU A 71 -1.80 12.98 10.94
C GLU A 71 -2.99 12.10 11.34
N ASN A 72 -2.95 11.55 12.55
CA ASN A 72 -4.07 10.77 13.06
C ASN A 72 -5.33 11.63 13.15
N GLY A 73 -6.45 11.13 12.62
CA GLY A 73 -7.71 11.85 12.56
C GLY A 73 -7.83 12.82 11.39
N LEU A 74 -6.85 12.91 10.49
CA LEU A 74 -7.00 13.66 9.24
C LEU A 74 -8.20 13.14 8.45
N VAL A 75 -9.11 14.05 8.07
CA VAL A 75 -10.28 13.75 7.27
C VAL A 75 -10.07 14.27 5.84
N ILE A 76 -10.22 13.39 4.86
CA ILE A 76 -10.06 13.64 3.44
C ILE A 76 -11.44 13.52 2.79
N PRO A 77 -12.12 14.63 2.47
CA PRO A 77 -13.37 14.59 1.72
C PRO A 77 -13.10 14.24 0.26
N LEU A 78 -13.87 13.32 -0.30
CA LEU A 78 -13.84 12.92 -1.70
C LEU A 78 -15.27 12.95 -2.24
N GLU A 79 -15.44 13.50 -3.44
CA GLU A 79 -16.71 13.48 -4.15
C GLU A 79 -16.87 12.17 -4.92
N GLU A 80 -18.06 11.89 -5.44
CA GLU A 80 -18.26 10.81 -6.41
C GLU A 80 -17.27 10.92 -7.58
N GLY A 81 -16.52 9.86 -7.86
CA GLY A 81 -15.51 9.89 -8.91
C GLY A 81 -14.52 8.74 -8.93
N ASN A 82 -13.60 8.81 -9.90
CA ASN A 82 -12.50 7.85 -10.04
C ASN A 82 -11.24 8.48 -9.46
N TYR A 83 -10.57 7.76 -8.55
CA TYR A 83 -9.38 8.25 -7.88
C TYR A 83 -8.24 7.24 -7.95
N TYR A 84 -7.03 7.78 -7.85
CA TYR A 84 -5.78 7.05 -7.75
C TYR A 84 -5.15 7.34 -6.40
N LEU A 85 -4.82 6.28 -5.69
CA LEU A 85 -4.09 6.33 -4.44
C LEU A 85 -2.66 5.87 -4.71
N LYS A 86 -1.68 6.69 -4.37
CA LYS A 86 -0.27 6.33 -4.38
C LYS A 86 0.28 6.38 -2.97
N ILE A 87 0.91 5.28 -2.58
CA ILE A 87 1.72 5.25 -1.36
C ILE A 87 3.17 5.11 -1.78
N GLN A 88 4.02 5.98 -1.22
CA GLN A 88 5.43 6.02 -1.53
C GLN A 88 6.26 5.83 -0.26
N THR A 89 7.09 4.79 -0.24
CA THR A 89 8.02 4.47 0.85
C THR A 89 9.44 4.50 0.27
N GLY A 90 10.16 5.60 0.51
CA GLY A 90 11.47 5.82 -0.11
C GLY A 90 11.40 5.86 -1.64
N THR A 91 12.07 4.91 -2.31
CA THR A 91 12.09 4.77 -3.78
C THR A 91 11.00 3.85 -4.31
N VAL A 92 10.29 3.13 -3.44
CA VAL A 92 9.21 2.20 -3.82
C VAL A 92 7.90 2.96 -3.79
N SER A 93 7.08 2.78 -4.82
CA SER A 93 5.72 3.31 -4.83
C SER A 93 4.74 2.29 -5.38
N LYS A 94 3.52 2.29 -4.83
CA LYS A 94 2.41 1.51 -5.35
C LYS A 94 1.25 2.44 -5.64
N ILE A 95 0.65 2.27 -6.82
CA ILE A 95 -0.52 3.02 -7.26
C ILE A 95 -1.70 2.05 -7.32
N MET A 96 -2.86 2.46 -6.85
CA MET A 96 -4.12 1.72 -6.93
C MET A 96 -5.21 2.66 -7.42
N LYS A 97 -6.16 2.12 -8.19
CA LYS A 97 -7.35 2.86 -8.60
C LYS A 97 -8.51 2.45 -7.72
N PHE A 98 -9.27 3.42 -7.25
CA PHE A 98 -10.49 3.19 -6.49
C PHE A 98 -11.59 4.11 -6.98
N ASP A 99 -12.79 3.55 -7.08
CA ASP A 99 -13.96 4.26 -7.58
C ASP A 99 -14.90 4.54 -6.40
N ILE A 100 -15.21 5.82 -6.22
CA ILE A 100 -16.10 6.35 -5.19
C ILE A 100 -17.47 6.58 -5.85
N LEU A 101 -18.48 5.85 -5.40
CA LEU A 101 -19.82 5.86 -5.99
C LEU A 101 -20.74 6.95 -5.42
N GLU A 102 -20.36 7.55 -4.30
CA GLU A 102 -21.07 8.63 -3.62
C GLU A 102 -20.08 9.44 -2.78
N ASP A 103 -20.38 10.70 -2.51
CA ASP A 103 -19.53 11.57 -1.69
C ASP A 103 -19.21 10.92 -0.33
N VAL A 104 -17.92 10.91 0.04
CA VAL A 104 -17.46 10.30 1.29
C VAL A 104 -16.38 11.10 1.97
N LYS A 105 -16.22 10.83 3.27
CA LYS A 105 -15.07 11.29 4.05
C LYS A 105 -14.23 10.10 4.45
N LEU A 106 -12.97 10.09 4.04
CA LEU A 106 -11.98 9.12 4.51
C LEU A 106 -11.24 9.69 5.72
N LYS A 107 -10.93 8.86 6.71
CA LYS A 107 -10.17 9.24 7.91
C LYS A 107 -8.88 8.44 8.00
N VAL A 108 -7.78 9.11 8.31
CA VAL A 108 -6.52 8.44 8.67
C VAL A 108 -6.58 8.03 10.14
N VAL A 109 -6.32 6.76 10.43
CA VAL A 109 -6.28 6.19 11.78
C VAL A 109 -4.90 5.63 12.04
N ASP A 110 -4.36 5.94 13.21
CA ASP A 110 -3.09 5.40 13.70
C ASP A 110 -3.29 4.04 14.38
N PHE A 111 -2.60 3.01 13.88
CA PHE A 111 -2.59 1.65 14.44
C PHE A 111 -1.27 1.31 15.17
N GLY A 112 -0.53 2.33 15.62
CA GLY A 112 0.73 2.19 16.34
C GLY A 112 1.95 2.17 15.41
N GLU A 113 2.11 1.11 14.62
CA GLU A 113 3.23 0.97 13.67
C GLU A 113 2.86 1.36 12.23
N SER A 114 1.57 1.36 11.90
CA SER A 114 1.05 1.75 10.59
C SER A 114 -0.05 2.82 10.71
N TYR A 115 -0.29 3.51 9.60
CA TYR A 115 -1.54 4.24 9.37
C TYR A 115 -2.48 3.36 8.58
N GLY A 116 -3.78 3.54 8.82
CA GLY A 116 -4.81 3.02 7.94
C GLY A 116 -5.78 4.10 7.50
N ILE A 117 -6.38 3.90 6.35
CA ILE A 117 -7.47 4.74 5.84
C ILE A 117 -8.77 4.03 6.13
N VAL A 118 -9.70 4.71 6.78
CA VAL A 118 -11.03 4.19 7.12
C VAL A 118 -12.12 5.10 6.58
N ASN A 119 -13.34 4.57 6.52
CA ASN A 119 -14.50 5.42 6.30
C ASN A 119 -14.80 6.23 7.58
N ALA A 120 -14.85 7.55 7.44
CA ALA A 120 -15.16 8.47 8.53
C ALA A 120 -16.67 8.58 8.80
N GLU A 121 -17.51 8.09 7.90
CA GLU A 121 -18.97 8.19 7.97
C GLU A 121 -19.62 6.84 8.27
N ASP A 122 -20.80 6.84 8.90
CA ASP A 122 -21.56 5.63 9.25
C ASP A 122 -22.20 4.90 8.05
N VAL A 123 -22.05 5.44 6.85
CA VAL A 123 -22.62 4.87 5.62
C VAL A 123 -21.71 3.76 5.08
N LEU A 124 -22.28 2.65 4.60
CA LEU A 124 -21.49 1.59 3.97
C LEU A 124 -20.94 2.06 2.62
N LEU A 125 -19.65 2.31 2.53
CA LEU A 125 -19.02 2.69 1.28
C LEU A 125 -18.68 1.46 0.45
N ASN A 126 -19.21 1.36 -0.76
CA ASN A 126 -18.80 0.33 -1.72
C ASN A 126 -17.64 0.86 -2.56
N VAL A 127 -16.42 0.41 -2.23
CA VAL A 127 -15.21 0.79 -2.97
C VAL A 127 -14.82 -0.33 -3.92
N GLN A 128 -14.78 -0.02 -5.20
CA GLN A 128 -14.19 -0.91 -6.19
C GLN A 128 -12.69 -0.67 -6.26
N VAL A 129 -11.89 -1.66 -5.86
CA VAL A 129 -10.44 -1.62 -5.99
C VAL A 129 -10.06 -2.27 -7.32
N ASN A 130 -9.38 -1.50 -8.15
CA ASN A 130 -8.87 -1.95 -9.43
C ASN A 130 -7.33 -1.95 -9.42
N ASP A 131 -6.73 -2.77 -10.27
CA ASP A 131 -5.30 -2.73 -10.51
C ASP A 131 -4.90 -1.43 -11.24
N PRO A 132 -3.59 -1.13 -11.39
CA PRO A 132 -3.14 0.08 -12.07
C PRO A 132 -3.63 0.21 -13.52
N ASP A 133 -4.01 -0.90 -14.16
CA ASP A 133 -4.45 -0.96 -15.56
C ASP A 133 -5.99 -0.94 -15.68
N GLY A 134 -6.70 -0.80 -14.55
CA GLY A 134 -8.14 -0.67 -14.47
C GLY A 134 -8.90 -1.99 -14.41
N ASN A 135 -8.21 -3.12 -14.27
CA ASN A 135 -8.90 -4.40 -14.08
C ASN A 135 -9.40 -4.52 -12.65
N TYR A 136 -10.63 -5.01 -12.50
CA TYR A 136 -11.24 -5.26 -11.21
C TYR A 136 -10.42 -6.26 -10.37
N VAL A 137 -10.15 -5.88 -9.12
CA VAL A 137 -9.50 -6.76 -8.14
C VAL A 137 -10.52 -7.25 -7.11
N LYS A 138 -11.25 -6.33 -6.48
CA LYS A 138 -12.23 -6.63 -5.42
C LYS A 138 -13.14 -5.44 -5.14
N SER A 139 -14.31 -5.71 -4.57
CA SER A 139 -15.15 -4.71 -3.91
C SER A 139 -14.95 -4.81 -2.40
N VAL A 140 -14.83 -3.67 -1.75
CA VAL A 140 -14.71 -3.57 -0.29
C VAL A 140 -15.88 -2.73 0.20
N LEU A 141 -16.65 -3.26 1.15
CA LEU A 141 -17.64 -2.48 1.90
C LEU A 141 -16.95 -1.88 3.12
N LEU A 142 -17.04 -0.57 3.30
CA LEU A 142 -16.50 0.10 4.49
C LEU A 142 -17.63 0.59 5.38
N GLY A 143 -17.77 -0.02 6.54
CA GLY A 143 -18.60 0.50 7.62
C GLY A 143 -17.92 1.66 8.34
N GLY A 144 -18.73 2.54 8.93
CA GLY A 144 -18.23 3.69 9.65
C GLY A 144 -17.45 3.36 10.92
N GLY A 145 -16.36 4.08 11.11
CA GLY A 145 -15.58 4.13 12.34
C GLY A 145 -16.05 5.23 13.27
N ASN A 146 -17.23 5.10 13.87
CA ASN A 146 -17.55 5.85 15.09
C ASN A 146 -16.83 5.19 16.27
N ASP A 147 -15.64 5.71 16.59
CA ASP A 147 -15.04 5.70 17.93
C ASP A 147 -14.42 7.09 18.20
#